data_AF-A0A1G9ZI74-F1
#
_entry.id   AF-A0A1G9ZI74-F1
#
_cell.length_a   1.000
_cell.length_b   1.000
_cell.length_c   1.000
_cell.angle_alpha   90.00
_cell.angle_beta   90.00
_cell.angle_gamma   90.00
#
_symmetry.space_group_name_H-M   'P 1'
#
loop_
_entity.id
_entity.type
_entity.pdbx_description
1 polymer ?
#
loop_
_entity_poly.entity_id
_entity_poly.type
_entity_poly.pdbx_seq_one_letter_code
_entity_poly.pdbx_strand_id
1 'polypeptide(L)'
;MVANLKREALERLSEHASKKNGELGFATNIPFLQLSPWTRSPGQEYSSAVNSSDTWTGPLADSSAEDTKTDVDAVDKIFSNLLDTINAEKNSLLDDVDETDPNAHWPNEY
;
A
#
# COMPACT_ATOMS: atom_id res chain seq x y z
N MET A 1 30.33 -4.86 13.61
CA MET A 1 29.06 -4.49 12.97
C MET A 1 28.00 -5.47 13.44
N VAL A 2 26.80 -4.97 13.71
CA VAL A 2 25.63 -5.70 14.19
C VAL A 2 24.42 -5.30 13.34
N ALA A 3 23.37 -6.12 13.39
CA ALA A 3 22.16 -5.85 12.61
C ALA A 3 21.53 -4.50 12.98
N ASN A 4 21.05 -3.79 11.97
CA ASN A 4 20.28 -2.57 12.15
C ASN A 4 18.84 -2.91 12.58
N LEU A 5 18.57 -2.89 13.89
CA LEU A 5 17.26 -3.23 14.46
C LEU A 5 16.14 -2.30 13.98
N LYS A 6 16.46 -1.03 13.66
CA LYS A 6 15.49 -0.09 13.06
C LYS A 6 15.08 -0.55 11.67
N ARG A 7 16.04 -0.97 10.84
CA ARG A 7 15.77 -1.49 9.49
C ARG A 7 14.95 -2.78 9.55
N GLU A 8 15.31 -3.73 10.40
CA GLU A 8 14.52 -4.96 10.58
C GLU A 8 13.08 -4.67 11.02
N ALA A 9 12.88 -3.67 11.89
CA ALA A 9 11.54 -3.24 12.28
C ALA A 9 10.74 -2.67 11.10
N LEU A 10 11.37 -1.85 10.25
CA LEU A 10 10.76 -1.32 9.03
C LEU A 10 10.48 -2.40 7.98
N GLU A 11 11.31 -3.44 7.90
CA GLU A 11 11.06 -4.61 7.06
C GLU A 11 9.80 -5.34 7.49
N ARG A 12 9.68 -5.69 8.78
CA ARG A 12 8.47 -6.30 9.34
C ARG A 12 7.22 -5.42 9.14
N LEU A 13 7.37 -4.11 9.30
CA LEU A 13 6.27 -3.16 9.08
C LEU A 13 5.85 -3.13 7.61
N SER A 14 6.80 -3.10 6.67
CA SER A 14 6.55 -3.13 5.23
C SER A 14 5.79 -4.40 4.83
N GLU A 15 6.23 -5.57 5.30
CA GLU A 15 5.55 -6.84 5.07
C GLU A 15 4.12 -6.83 5.61
N HIS A 16 3.92 -6.33 6.83
CA HIS A 16 2.60 -6.25 7.43
C HIS A 16 1.65 -5.31 6.67
N ALA A 17 2.15 -4.12 6.30
CA ALA A 17 1.40 -3.14 5.53
C ALA A 17 1.05 -3.67 4.14
N SER A 18 2.02 -4.24 3.41
CA SER A 18 1.80 -4.83 2.09
C SER A 18 0.75 -5.95 2.15
N LYS A 19 0.87 -6.86 3.12
CA LYS A 19 -0.10 -7.95 3.32
C LYS A 19 -1.50 -7.41 3.61
N LYS A 20 -1.62 -6.43 4.51
CA LYS A 20 -2.92 -5.86 4.91
C LYS A 20 -3.59 -5.11 3.77
N ASN A 21 -2.82 -4.36 2.98
CA ASN A 21 -3.33 -3.70 1.79
C ASN A 21 -3.90 -4.72 0.81
N GLY A 22 -3.18 -5.82 0.55
CA GLY A 22 -3.65 -6.92 -0.28
C GLY A 22 -4.92 -7.60 0.25
N GLU A 23 -5.01 -7.87 1.56
CA GLU A 23 -6.22 -8.42 2.20
C GLU A 23 -7.46 -7.52 2.06
N LEU A 24 -7.25 -6.20 1.97
CA LEU A 24 -8.30 -5.20 1.76
C LEU A 24 -8.64 -4.99 0.26
N GLY A 25 -8.00 -5.73 -0.64
CA GLY A 25 -8.20 -5.59 -2.09
C GLY A 25 -7.46 -4.42 -2.72
N PHE A 26 -6.45 -3.87 -2.05
CA PHE A 26 -5.60 -2.81 -2.58
C PHE A 26 -4.27 -3.37 -3.06
N ALA A 27 -4.00 -3.14 -4.34
CA ALA A 27 -2.83 -3.61 -5.05
C ALA A 27 -1.65 -2.63 -4.86
N THR A 28 -1.23 -2.42 -3.61
CA THR A 28 -0.14 -1.46 -3.34
C THR A 28 1.20 -2.03 -3.80
N ASN A 29 1.89 -1.27 -4.66
CA ASN A 29 3.29 -1.51 -5.03
C ASN A 29 3.58 -2.81 -5.81
N ILE A 30 2.64 -3.27 -6.65
CA ILE A 30 2.89 -4.41 -7.54
C ILE A 30 3.75 -3.93 -8.74
N PRO A 31 5.04 -4.30 -8.85
CA PRO A 31 5.97 -3.67 -9.81
C PRO A 31 5.79 -4.11 -11.27
N PHE A 32 4.69 -4.78 -11.62
CA PHE A 32 4.54 -5.39 -12.94
C PHE A 32 3.15 -5.27 -13.56
N LEU A 33 2.10 -5.07 -12.75
CA LEU A 33 0.73 -5.00 -13.27
C LEU A 33 0.33 -3.58 -13.72
N GLN A 34 1.03 -2.52 -13.31
CA GLN A 34 0.73 -1.16 -13.78
C GLN A 34 1.05 -0.91 -15.27
N LEU A 35 1.75 -1.84 -15.96
CA LEU A 35 2.06 -1.71 -17.39
C LEU A 35 1.05 -2.43 -18.30
N SER A 36 0.11 -3.19 -17.74
CA SER A 36 -0.95 -3.78 -18.55
C SER A 36 -2.11 -2.80 -18.65
N PRO A 37 -2.55 -2.39 -19.85
CA PRO A 37 -3.77 -1.60 -20.03
C PRO A 37 -5.04 -2.35 -19.59
N TRP A 38 -4.90 -3.61 -19.14
CA TRP A 38 -5.96 -4.47 -18.65
C TRP A 38 -6.05 -4.56 -17.13
N THR A 39 -5.11 -3.96 -16.40
CA THR A 39 -5.16 -3.93 -14.93
C THR A 39 -6.15 -2.87 -14.50
N ARG A 40 -7.30 -3.31 -13.97
CA ARG A 40 -8.28 -2.40 -13.39
C ARG A 40 -7.74 -1.83 -12.08
N SER A 41 -7.92 -0.53 -11.85
CA SER A 41 -7.71 0.01 -10.52
C SER A 41 -8.73 -0.62 -9.55
N PRO A 42 -8.44 -0.68 -8.23
CA PRO A 42 -9.45 -1.06 -7.26
C PRO A 42 -10.74 -0.24 -7.45
N GLY A 43 -10.65 1.07 -7.68
CA GLY A 43 -11.83 1.91 -7.94
C GLY A 43 -12.65 1.45 -9.15
N GLN A 44 -12.01 1.05 -10.25
CA GLN A 44 -12.70 0.47 -11.40
C GLN A 44 -13.36 -0.89 -11.11
N GLU A 45 -12.74 -1.72 -10.27
CA GLU A 45 -13.33 -3.00 -9.85
C GLU A 45 -14.58 -2.77 -9.00
N TYR A 46 -14.47 -1.98 -7.92
CA TYR A 46 -15.57 -1.74 -7.00
C TYR A 46 -16.71 -0.92 -7.63
N SER A 47 -16.41 0.10 -8.43
CA SER A 47 -17.44 0.88 -9.14
C SER A 47 -18.24 0.06 -10.15
N SER A 48 -17.63 -0.96 -10.76
CA SER A 48 -18.33 -1.82 -11.72
C SER A 48 -19.44 -2.68 -11.09
N ALA A 49 -19.39 -2.90 -9.78
CA ALA A 49 -20.45 -3.55 -9.03
C ALA A 49 -21.62 -2.61 -8.71
N VAL A 50 -21.39 -1.28 -8.69
CA VAL A 50 -22.40 -0.28 -8.35
C VAL A 50 -23.40 -0.09 -9.48
N ASN A 51 -22.92 0.06 -10.72
CA ASN A 51 -23.79 0.06 -11.90
C ASN A 51 -23.69 -1.29 -12.62
N SER A 52 -24.44 -2.28 -12.12
CA SER A 52 -24.49 -3.63 -12.65
C SER A 52 -25.93 -4.07 -12.90
N SER A 53 -26.14 -4.97 -13.86
CA SER A 53 -27.44 -5.59 -14.11
C SER A 53 -28.02 -6.28 -12.87
N ASP A 54 -27.14 -6.70 -11.96
CA ASP A 54 -27.49 -7.49 -10.78
C ASP A 54 -27.76 -6.60 -9.55
N THR A 55 -27.55 -5.29 -9.66
CA THR A 55 -27.81 -4.29 -8.60
C THR A 55 -28.88 -3.31 -9.05
N TRP A 56 -28.47 -2.18 -9.61
CA TRP A 56 -29.34 -1.17 -10.20
C TRP A 56 -28.63 -0.47 -11.36
N THR A 57 -29.41 0.01 -12.33
CA THR A 57 -28.87 0.65 -13.52
C THR A 57 -29.59 1.96 -13.78
N GLY A 58 -28.87 2.97 -14.28
CA GLY A 58 -29.43 4.27 -14.66
C GLY A 58 -28.55 5.43 -14.20
N PRO A 59 -28.94 6.69 -14.50
CA PRO A 59 -28.08 7.85 -14.28
C PRO A 59 -27.61 8.05 -12.83
N LEU A 60 -28.43 7.65 -11.85
CA LEU A 60 -28.04 7.71 -10.44
C LEU A 60 -27.01 6.62 -10.08
N ALA A 61 -27.11 5.44 -10.71
CA ALA A 61 -26.13 4.38 -10.55
C ALA A 61 -24.79 4.76 -11.20
N ASP A 62 -24.82 5.46 -12.34
CA ASP A 62 -23.62 6.02 -13.00
C ASP A 62 -22.87 6.99 -12.08
N SER A 63 -23.57 7.97 -11.49
CA SER A 63 -22.96 8.92 -10.56
C SER A 63 -22.39 8.22 -9.33
N SER A 64 -23.16 7.32 -8.72
CA SER A 64 -22.69 6.56 -7.55
C SER A 64 -21.48 5.68 -7.86
N ALA A 65 -21.39 5.14 -9.08
CA ALA A 65 -20.24 4.34 -9.51
C ALA A 65 -18.98 5.22 -9.66
N GLU A 66 -19.08 6.41 -10.25
CA GLU A 66 -17.94 7.31 -10.38
C GLU A 66 -17.47 7.87 -9.03
N ASP A 67 -18.40 8.18 -8.13
CA ASP A 67 -18.07 8.58 -6.75
C ASP A 67 -17.32 7.45 -6.03
N THR A 68 -17.85 6.22 -6.11
CA THR A 68 -17.20 5.03 -5.53
C THR A 68 -15.79 4.82 -6.09
N LYS A 69 -15.62 4.95 -7.41
CA LYS A 69 -14.32 4.84 -8.05
C LYS A 69 -13.34 5.88 -7.50
N THR A 70 -13.77 7.14 -7.43
CA THR A 70 -12.96 8.26 -6.94
C THR A 70 -12.50 8.03 -5.51
N ASP A 71 -13.42 7.64 -4.63
CA ASP A 71 -13.12 7.40 -3.22
C ASP A 71 -12.17 6.21 -3.02
N VAL A 72 -12.42 5.11 -3.73
CA VAL A 72 -11.57 3.91 -3.62
C VAL A 72 -10.18 4.16 -4.20
N ASP A 73 -10.06 4.83 -5.35
CA ASP A 73 -8.76 5.18 -5.94
C ASP A 73 -7.97 6.13 -5.01
N ALA A 74 -8.66 7.02 -4.28
CA ALA A 74 -8.04 7.86 -3.27
C ALA A 74 -7.48 7.04 -2.09
N VAL A 75 -8.21 6.03 -1.61
CA VAL A 75 -7.74 5.11 -0.56
C VAL A 75 -6.56 4.27 -1.04
N ASP A 76 -6.62 3.72 -2.25
CA ASP A 76 -5.53 2.95 -2.86
C ASP A 76 -4.22 3.76 -2.93
N LYS A 77 -4.35 5.04 -3.31
CA LYS A 77 -3.22 5.98 -3.33
C LYS A 77 -2.64 6.22 -1.94
N ILE A 78 -3.48 6.37 -0.91
CA ILE A 78 -3.01 6.54 0.47
C ILE A 78 -2.22 5.31 0.93
N PHE A 79 -2.75 4.11 0.70
CA PHE A 79 -2.09 2.87 1.10
C PHE A 79 -0.79 2.63 0.33
N SER A 80 -0.76 2.96 -0.96
CA SER A 80 0.45 2.90 -1.78
C SER A 80 1.53 3.84 -1.26
N ASN A 81 1.17 5.12 -1.01
CA ASN A 81 2.10 6.12 -0.50
C ASN A 81 2.66 5.75 0.88
N LEU A 82 1.84 5.16 1.76
CA LEU A 82 2.29 4.69 3.07
C LEU A 82 3.35 3.59 2.92
N LEU A 83 3.09 2.59 2.08
CA LEU A 83 4.02 1.49 1.83
C LEU A 83 5.31 1.99 1.17
N ASP A 84 5.22 2.92 0.21
CA ASP A 84 6.37 3.57 -0.42
C ASP A 84 7.22 4.31 0.61
N THR A 85 6.61 5.04 1.53
CA THR A 85 7.31 5.77 2.59
C THR A 85 8.07 4.82 3.52
N ILE A 86 7.44 3.71 3.93
CA ILE A 86 8.08 2.69 4.77
C ILE A 86 9.27 2.06 4.02
N ASN A 87 9.08 1.72 2.75
CA ASN A 87 10.14 1.13 1.93
C ASN A 87 11.29 2.09 1.66
N ALA A 88 11.00 3.38 1.42
CA ALA A 88 12.02 4.40 1.22
C ALA A 88 12.89 4.58 2.47
N GLU A 89 12.28 4.67 3.65
CA GLU A 89 13.02 4.74 4.93
C GLU A 89 13.81 3.44 5.18
N LYS A 90 13.22 2.27 4.93
CA LYS A 90 13.93 0.99 5.07
C LYS A 90 15.18 0.95 4.18
N ASN A 91 15.03 1.35 2.92
CA ASN A 91 16.09 1.29 1.92
C ASN A 91 17.16 2.39 2.08
N SER A 92 16.89 3.42 2.90
CA SER A 92 17.88 4.44 3.25
C SER A 92 18.86 3.96 4.34
N LEU A 93 18.52 2.87 5.03
CA LEU A 93 19.30 2.29 6.12
C LEU A 93 20.20 1.14 5.65
N LEU A 94 21.40 1.06 6.24
CA LEU A 94 22.32 -0.06 6.04
C LEU A 94 21.78 -1.34 6.71
N ASP A 95 22.13 -2.51 6.14
CA ASP A 95 21.88 -3.83 6.73
C ASP A 95 22.50 -3.94 8.13
N ASP A 96 23.77 -3.59 8.22
CA ASP A 96 24.57 -3.66 9.44
C ASP A 96 25.11 -2.27 9.80
N VAL A 97 25.18 -1.99 11.10
CA VAL A 97 25.70 -0.75 11.68
C VAL A 97 26.75 -1.07 12.75
N ASP A 98 27.45 -0.06 13.25
CA ASP A 98 28.31 -0.24 14.41
C ASP A 98 27.48 -0.60 15.67
N GLU A 99 28.06 -1.32 16.62
CA GLU A 99 27.36 -1.66 17.87
C GLU A 99 27.02 -0.42 18.70
N THR A 100 27.79 0.67 18.54
CA THR A 100 27.53 1.95 19.19
C THR A 100 26.51 2.83 18.45
N ASP A 101 26.04 2.42 17.26
CA ASP A 101 25.03 3.16 16.51
C ASP A 101 23.66 3.03 17.19
N PRO A 102 22.90 4.13 17.39
CA PRO A 102 21.57 4.06 18.00
C PRO A 102 20.61 3.08 17.31
N ASN A 103 20.77 2.86 15.99
CA ASN A 103 19.95 1.91 15.24
C ASN A 103 20.23 0.45 15.61
N ALA A 104 21.39 0.13 16.20
CA ALA A 104 21.70 -1.18 16.77
C ALA A 104 20.92 -1.47 18.07
N HIS A 105 20.37 -0.44 18.72
CA HIS A 105 19.66 -0.53 19.99
C HIS A 105 18.20 -0.10 19.92
N TRP A 106 17.71 0.21 18.71
CA TRP A 106 16.33 0.59 18.47
C TRP A 106 15.31 -0.39 19.08
N PRO A 107 14.19 0.07 19.68
CA PRO A 107 13.72 1.46 19.76
C PRO A 107 14.24 2.22 20.98
N ASN A 108 15.08 1.59 21.80
CA ASN A 108 15.50 2.16 23.07
C ASN A 108 16.77 2.98 22.86
N GLU A 109 16.65 4.29 23.02
CA GLU A 109 17.80 5.17 23.20
C GLU A 109 18.31 4.99 24.64
N TYR A 110 19.57 4.56 24.81
CA TYR A 110 20.27 4.52 26.09
C TYR A 110 21.01 5.84 26.34
#